data_AF-A0A7S4JQ07-F1
#
_entry.id   AF-A0A7S4JQ07-F1
#
_cell.length_a   1.000
_cell.length_b   1.000
_cell.length_c   1.000
_cell.angle_alpha   90.00
_cell.angle_beta   90.00
_cell.angle_gamma   90.00
#
_symmetry.space_group_name_H-M   'P 1'
#
loop_
_entity.id
_entity.type
_entity.pdbx_description
1 polymer ?
#
loop_
_entity_poly.entity_id
_entity_poly.type
_entity_poly.pdbx_seq_one_letter_code
_entity_poly.pdbx_strand_id
1 'polypeptide(L)'
;VRGGDPNVGGVREARRASVDVLRHVMSSHLSDGPVQEYCNAELFQMVHRDPRCAPAVVGCAPLLKSIVQGMELNAEDEVVQERACRTLWLLSVEDRHRAAVVFSGACSAVSKALLAHGTQSEAGAAAALG
;
A
#
# COMPACT_ATOMS: atom_id res chain seq x y z
N VAL A 1 28.02 8.12 -25.75
CA VAL A 1 27.95 8.66 -24.37
C VAL A 1 26.49 8.99 -24.10
N ARG A 2 25.84 8.29 -23.14
CA ARG A 2 24.41 8.48 -22.83
C ARG A 2 24.22 9.85 -22.18
N GLY A 3 23.64 10.78 -22.91
CA GLY A 3 23.14 12.04 -22.36
C GLY A 3 21.92 11.76 -21.49
N GLY A 4 22.14 11.41 -20.23
CA GLY A 4 21.10 11.45 -19.21
C GLY A 4 21.06 12.85 -18.63
N ASP A 5 19.90 13.52 -18.75
CA ASP A 5 19.65 14.80 -18.10
C ASP A 5 19.99 14.69 -16.59
N PRO A 6 20.97 15.47 -16.07
CA PRO A 6 21.50 15.31 -14.71
C PRO A 6 20.43 15.48 -13.62
N ASN A 7 19.31 16.14 -13.94
CA ASN A 7 18.19 16.32 -13.03
C ASN A 7 17.38 15.02 -12.83
N VAL A 8 17.33 14.16 -13.85
CA VAL A 8 16.54 12.91 -13.81
C VAL A 8 17.17 11.86 -12.88
N GLY A 9 18.49 11.89 -12.71
CA GLY A 9 19.21 11.03 -11.77
C GLY A 9 18.81 11.32 -10.32
N GLY A 10 18.95 12.58 -9.91
CA GLY A 10 18.66 13.03 -8.54
C GLY A 10 17.20 12.80 -8.13
N VAL A 11 16.24 13.06 -9.03
CA VAL A 11 14.81 12.82 -8.73
C VAL A 11 14.51 11.32 -8.52
N ARG A 12 15.17 10.42 -9.28
CA ARG A 12 14.97 8.97 -9.11
C ARG A 12 15.59 8.45 -7.82
N GLU A 13 16.71 9.02 -7.40
CA GLU A 13 17.35 8.72 -6.12
C GLU A 13 16.50 9.20 -4.95
N ALA A 14 15.96 10.42 -5.02
CA ALA A 14 15.03 10.95 -4.02
C ALA A 14 13.80 10.04 -3.84
N ARG A 15 13.18 9.60 -4.94
CA ARG A 15 12.04 8.65 -4.89
C ARG A 15 12.40 7.33 -4.20
N ARG A 16 13.57 6.78 -4.50
CA ARG A 16 14.05 5.55 -3.85
C ARG A 16 14.30 5.76 -2.36
N ALA A 17 14.94 6.86 -2.00
CA ALA A 17 15.18 7.20 -0.59
C ALA A 17 13.86 7.32 0.19
N SER A 18 12.85 8.01 -0.37
CA SER A 18 11.52 8.09 0.24
C SER A 18 10.86 6.71 0.41
N VAL A 19 10.93 5.86 -0.61
CA VAL A 19 10.43 4.47 -0.57
C VAL A 19 11.15 3.64 0.50
N ASP A 20 12.47 3.80 0.65
CA ASP A 20 13.25 3.08 1.64
C ASP A 20 12.96 3.53 3.08
N VAL A 21 12.73 4.82 3.28
CA VAL A 21 12.29 5.36 4.58
C VAL A 21 10.92 4.80 4.95
N LEU A 22 9.95 4.88 4.04
CA LEU A 22 8.60 4.34 4.28
C LEU A 22 8.65 2.84 4.53
N ARG A 23 9.41 2.09 3.75
CA ARG A 23 9.65 0.66 3.98
C ARG A 23 10.16 0.40 5.39
N HIS A 24 11.18 1.14 5.82
CA HIS A 24 11.79 0.96 7.13
C HIS A 24 10.79 1.25 8.25
N VAL A 25 10.14 2.41 8.21
CA VAL A 25 9.15 2.83 9.22
C VAL A 25 8.01 1.81 9.29
N MET A 26 7.41 1.46 8.15
CA MET A 26 6.31 0.48 8.12
C MET A 26 6.73 -0.88 8.67
N SER A 27 7.94 -1.36 8.35
CA SER A 27 8.43 -2.66 8.84
C SER A 27 8.75 -2.68 10.34
N SER A 28 9.13 -1.54 10.91
CA SER A 28 9.42 -1.42 12.35
C SER A 28 8.16 -1.21 13.18
N HIS A 29 7.08 -0.77 12.55
CA HIS A 29 5.82 -0.37 13.21
C HIS A 29 4.62 -1.08 12.60
N LEU A 30 4.72 -2.40 12.36
CA LEU A 30 3.70 -3.16 11.64
C LEU A 30 2.34 -3.18 12.35
N SER A 31 2.29 -3.20 13.67
CA SER A 31 1.05 -3.23 14.48
C SER A 31 0.61 -1.85 14.97
N ASP A 32 1.25 -0.77 14.49
CA ASP A 32 0.90 0.60 14.85
C ASP A 32 -0.04 1.16 13.78
N GLY A 33 -1.35 1.11 14.07
CA GLY A 33 -2.41 1.55 13.16
C GLY A 33 -2.17 2.95 12.59
N PRO A 34 -1.98 4.00 13.43
CA PRO A 34 -1.67 5.34 12.96
C PRO A 34 -0.45 5.41 12.03
N VAL A 35 0.65 4.74 12.36
CA VAL A 35 1.85 4.74 11.48
C VAL A 35 1.55 4.07 10.14
N GLN A 36 0.83 2.94 10.15
CA GLN A 36 0.43 2.26 8.91
C GLN A 36 -0.52 3.13 8.09
N GLU A 37 -1.48 3.82 8.71
CA GLU A 37 -2.38 4.77 8.04
C GLU A 37 -1.57 5.86 7.32
N TYR A 38 -0.73 6.59 8.07
CA TYR A 38 0.03 7.71 7.51
C TYR A 38 0.97 7.27 6.40
N CYS A 39 1.66 6.14 6.56
CA CYS A 39 2.55 5.62 5.53
C CYS A 39 1.79 5.20 4.26
N ASN A 40 0.65 4.52 4.41
CA ASN A 40 -0.18 4.16 3.24
C ASN A 40 -0.77 5.39 2.56
N ALA A 41 -1.19 6.40 3.33
CA ALA A 41 -1.66 7.67 2.77
C ALA A 41 -0.57 8.41 1.99
N GLU A 42 0.66 8.44 2.52
CA GLU A 42 1.80 9.06 1.85
C GLU A 42 2.19 8.31 0.58
N LEU A 43 2.21 6.96 0.60
CA LEU A 43 2.44 6.15 -0.60
C LEU A 43 1.40 6.44 -1.69
N PHE A 44 0.12 6.49 -1.30
CA PHE A 44 -0.95 6.86 -2.22
C PHE A 44 -0.73 8.25 -2.81
N GLN A 45 -0.50 9.27 -1.96
CA GLN A 45 -0.30 10.65 -2.42
C GLN A 45 0.91 10.78 -3.33
N MET A 46 2.03 10.14 -2.97
CA MET A 46 3.27 10.16 -3.75
C MET A 46 3.05 9.61 -5.16
N VAL A 47 2.34 8.47 -5.29
CA VAL A 47 2.08 7.85 -6.59
C VAL A 47 0.97 8.58 -7.36
N HIS A 48 -0.07 9.06 -6.66
CA HIS A 48 -1.18 9.77 -7.28
C HIS A 48 -0.74 11.11 -7.87
N ARG A 49 0.10 11.86 -7.14
CA ARG A 49 0.63 13.16 -7.59
C ARG A 49 1.74 13.01 -8.63
N ASP A 50 2.56 11.97 -8.51
CA ASP A 50 3.61 11.66 -9.48
C ASP A 50 3.63 10.16 -9.81
N PRO A 51 2.93 9.73 -10.87
CA PRO A 51 2.90 8.32 -11.29
C PRO A 51 4.28 7.72 -11.58
N ARG A 52 5.31 8.54 -11.82
CA ARG A 52 6.70 8.09 -12.01
C ARG A 52 7.34 7.57 -10.72
N CYS A 53 6.66 7.70 -9.57
CA CYS A 53 7.02 7.07 -8.30
C CYS A 53 6.59 5.60 -8.23
N ALA A 54 5.54 5.19 -8.96
CA ALA A 54 5.03 3.82 -8.91
C ALA A 54 6.10 2.75 -9.15
N PRO A 55 7.01 2.88 -10.15
CA PRO A 55 8.06 1.87 -10.36
C PRO A 55 9.01 1.71 -9.18
N ALA A 56 9.25 2.76 -8.38
CA ALA A 56 10.08 2.67 -7.19
C ALA A 56 9.37 1.91 -6.06
N VAL A 57 8.08 2.16 -5.86
CA VAL A 57 7.25 1.45 -4.87
C VAL A 57 7.11 -0.02 -5.24
N VAL A 58 6.69 -0.30 -6.48
CA VAL A 58 6.45 -1.67 -6.99
C VAL A 58 7.75 -2.47 -7.07
N GLY A 59 8.86 -1.82 -7.42
CA GLY A 59 10.18 -2.45 -7.43
C GLY A 59 10.73 -2.79 -6.04
N CYS A 60 10.14 -2.25 -4.97
CA CYS A 60 10.52 -2.52 -3.59
C CYS A 60 9.63 -3.62 -3.00
N ALA A 61 9.93 -4.88 -3.31
CA ALA A 61 9.17 -6.03 -2.78
C ALA A 61 9.02 -6.04 -1.23
N PRO A 62 10.04 -5.65 -0.42
CA PRO A 62 9.87 -5.57 1.02
C PRO A 62 8.83 -4.53 1.44
N LEU A 63 8.71 -3.38 0.74
CA LEU A 63 7.69 -2.38 1.05
C LEU A 63 6.29 -2.92 0.78
N LEU A 64 6.08 -3.59 -0.36
CA LEU A 64 4.79 -4.21 -0.68
C LEU A 64 4.40 -5.27 0.36
N LYS A 65 5.38 -6.03 0.88
CA LYS A 65 5.15 -6.96 1.99
C LYS A 65 4.80 -6.22 3.28
N SER A 66 5.44 -5.10 3.60
CA SER A 66 5.07 -4.30 4.78
C SER A 66 3.64 -3.77 4.70
N ILE A 67 3.15 -3.35 3.52
CA ILE A 67 1.75 -2.96 3.33
C ILE A 67 0.83 -4.13 3.68
N VAL A 68 1.11 -5.31 3.11
CA VAL A 68 0.31 -6.54 3.33
C VAL A 68 0.33 -6.97 4.80
N GLN A 69 1.49 -7.01 5.44
CA GLN A 69 1.63 -7.37 6.85
C GLN A 69 0.96 -6.34 7.77
N GLY A 70 1.06 -5.05 7.43
CA GLY A 70 0.36 -3.98 8.14
C GLY A 70 -1.16 -4.15 8.06
N MET A 71 -1.71 -4.52 6.90
CA MET A 71 -3.13 -4.88 6.78
C MET A 71 -3.49 -6.08 7.67
N GLU A 72 -2.68 -7.13 7.70
CA GLU A 72 -2.98 -8.33 8.49
C GLU A 72 -2.92 -8.09 10.00
N LEU A 73 -1.98 -7.26 10.46
CA LEU A 73 -1.80 -6.97 11.89
C LEU A 73 -2.72 -5.87 12.42
N ASN A 74 -3.32 -5.08 11.53
CA ASN A 74 -4.32 -4.06 11.85
C ASN A 74 -5.65 -4.40 11.15
N ALA A 75 -6.06 -5.67 11.21
CA ALA A 75 -7.22 -6.18 10.47
C ALA A 75 -8.53 -5.44 10.81
N GLU A 76 -8.69 -5.03 12.08
CA GLU A 76 -9.87 -4.32 12.58
C GLU A 76 -9.83 -2.81 12.36
N ASP A 77 -8.68 -2.25 11.95
CA ASP A 77 -8.54 -0.82 11.68
C ASP A 77 -9.03 -0.52 10.25
N GLU A 78 -10.29 -0.08 10.15
CA GLU A 78 -10.94 0.27 8.89
C GLU A 78 -10.14 1.28 8.07
N VAL A 79 -9.49 2.25 8.73
CA VAL A 79 -8.75 3.31 8.04
C VAL A 79 -7.46 2.74 7.45
N VAL A 80 -6.74 1.89 8.18
CA VAL A 80 -5.58 1.17 7.64
C VAL A 80 -5.99 0.30 6.45
N GLN A 81 -7.09 -0.45 6.55
CA GLN A 81 -7.58 -1.27 5.45
C GLN A 81 -7.92 -0.42 4.21
N GLU A 82 -8.68 0.66 4.39
CA GLU A 82 -9.08 1.56 3.30
C GLU A 82 -7.86 2.16 2.59
N ARG A 83 -6.90 2.70 3.35
CA ARG A 83 -5.70 3.34 2.80
C ARG A 83 -4.79 2.35 2.11
N ALA A 84 -4.55 1.18 2.70
CA ALA A 84 -3.75 0.15 2.09
C ALA A 84 -4.40 -0.39 0.80
N CYS A 85 -5.71 -0.64 0.81
CA CYS A 85 -6.46 -1.06 -0.38
C CYS A 85 -6.39 -0.02 -1.50
N ARG A 86 -6.54 1.28 -1.18
CA ARG A 86 -6.40 2.36 -2.17
C ARG A 86 -5.01 2.40 -2.79
N THR A 87 -3.96 2.25 -1.97
CA THR A 87 -2.58 2.19 -2.45
C THR A 87 -2.36 1.01 -3.38
N LEU A 88 -2.78 -0.20 -2.98
CA LEU A 88 -2.63 -1.41 -3.79
C LEU A 88 -3.42 -1.34 -5.10
N TRP A 89 -4.64 -0.78 -5.06
CA TRP A 89 -5.45 -0.53 -6.26
C TRP A 89 -4.73 0.42 -7.23
N LEU A 90 -4.26 1.57 -6.74
CA LEU A 90 -3.56 2.56 -7.54
C LEU A 90 -2.32 1.97 -8.22
N LEU A 91 -1.53 1.18 -7.48
CA LEU A 91 -0.35 0.50 -8.01
C LEU A 91 -0.69 -0.55 -9.07
N SER A 92 -1.89 -1.14 -9.01
CA SER A 92 -2.35 -2.21 -9.92
C SER A 92 -3.05 -1.71 -11.18
N VAL A 93 -3.25 -0.40 -11.32
CA VAL A 93 -3.87 0.21 -12.52
C VAL A 93 -3.08 -0.14 -13.78
N GLU A 94 -1.74 -0.04 -13.71
CA GLU A 94 -0.87 -0.41 -14.82
C GLU A 94 -0.58 -1.92 -14.84
N ASP A 95 -0.83 -2.58 -15.98
CA ASP A 95 -0.68 -4.04 -16.12
C ASP A 95 0.71 -4.55 -15.72
N ARG A 96 1.76 -3.81 -16.06
CA ARG A 96 3.16 -4.17 -15.74
C ARG A 96 3.45 -4.25 -14.23
N HIS A 97 2.63 -3.61 -13.39
CA HIS A 97 2.83 -3.62 -11.94
C HIS A 97 2.04 -4.73 -11.24
N ARG A 98 0.97 -5.24 -11.87
CA ARG A 98 0.05 -6.21 -11.26
C ARG A 98 0.76 -7.45 -10.74
N ALA A 99 1.71 -7.99 -11.50
CA ALA A 99 2.43 -9.21 -11.10
C ALA A 99 3.18 -9.03 -9.77
N ALA A 100 3.84 -7.88 -9.57
CA ALA A 100 4.57 -7.59 -8.34
C ALA A 100 3.62 -7.36 -7.15
N VAL A 101 2.49 -6.68 -7.37
CA VAL A 101 1.45 -6.51 -6.34
C VAL A 101 0.83 -7.86 -5.95
N VAL A 102 0.54 -8.73 -6.91
CA VAL A 102 0.04 -10.09 -6.63
C VAL A 102 1.08 -10.89 -5.84
N PHE A 103 2.36 -10.83 -6.25
CA PHE A 103 3.45 -11.57 -5.60
C PHE A 103 3.72 -11.12 -4.16
N SER A 104 3.30 -9.90 -3.76
CA SER A 104 3.39 -9.47 -2.36
C SER A 104 2.36 -10.15 -1.45
N GLY A 105 1.36 -10.84 -2.01
CA GLY A 105 0.24 -11.41 -1.26
C GLY A 105 -0.97 -10.47 -1.16
N ALA A 106 -0.96 -9.34 -1.87
CA ALA A 106 -2.01 -8.31 -1.79
C ALA A 106 -3.42 -8.85 -2.02
N CYS A 107 -3.63 -9.71 -3.01
CA CYS A 107 -4.96 -10.28 -3.28
C CYS A 107 -5.51 -11.05 -2.07
N SER A 108 -4.68 -11.87 -1.43
CA SER A 108 -5.10 -12.63 -0.24
C SER A 108 -5.43 -11.70 0.93
N ALA A 109 -4.61 -10.66 1.16
CA ALA A 109 -4.88 -9.71 2.23
C ALA A 109 -6.16 -8.91 2.01
N VAL A 110 -6.39 -8.41 0.79
CA VAL A 110 -7.62 -7.71 0.43
C VAL A 110 -8.84 -8.62 0.59
N SER A 111 -8.77 -9.88 0.16
CA SER A 111 -9.87 -10.83 0.37
C SER A 111 -10.17 -11.07 1.86
N LYS A 112 -9.14 -11.20 2.70
CA LYS A 112 -9.33 -11.32 4.16
C LYS A 112 -9.98 -10.07 4.75
N ALA A 113 -9.52 -8.88 4.35
CA ALA A 113 -10.10 -7.62 4.78
C ALA A 113 -11.59 -7.51 4.38
N LEU A 114 -11.92 -7.86 3.14
CA LEU A 114 -13.31 -7.88 2.66
C LEU A 114 -14.19 -8.85 3.46
N LEU A 115 -13.67 -10.00 3.89
CA LEU A 115 -14.43 -10.94 4.72
C LEU A 115 -14.63 -10.42 6.15
N ALA A 116 -13.60 -9.83 6.75
CA ALA A 116 -13.69 -9.25 8.09
C ALA A 116 -14.70 -8.08 8.15
N HIS A 117 -14.65 -7.18 7.17
CA HIS A 117 -15.47 -5.97 7.14
C HIS A 117 -16.82 -6.14 6.43
N GLY A 118 -16.92 -7.08 5.48
CA GLY A 118 -18.17 -7.36 4.76
C GLY A 118 -19.23 -8.01 5.64
N THR A 119 -18.82 -8.80 6.64
CA THR A 119 -19.74 -9.43 7.61
C THR A 119 -20.33 -8.45 8.62
N GLN A 120 -19.68 -7.30 8.85
CA GLN A 120 -20.23 -6.23 9.70
C GLN A 120 -21.44 -5.54 9.03
N SER A 121 -21.49 -5.50 7.70
CA SER A 121 -22.63 -4.94 6.95
C SER A 121 -23.89 -5.82 7.03
N GLU A 122 -23.73 -7.14 7.18
CA GLU A 122 -24.87 -8.08 7.26
C GLU A 122 -25.35 -8.26 8.71
N ALA A 123 -24.45 -8.22 9.70
CA ALA A 123 -24.81 -8.30 11.12
C ALA A 123 -25.65 -7.09 11.59
N GLY A 124 -25.44 -5.90 11.00
CA GLY A 124 -26.27 -4.72 11.27
C GLY A 124 -27.68 -4.78 10.66
N ALA A 125 -27.87 -5.53 9.57
CA ALA A 125 -29.18 -5.68 8.92
C ALA A 125 -30.05 -6.75 9.62
N ALA A 126 -29.45 -7.81 10.16
CA ALA A 126 -30.19 -8.87 10.86
C ALA A 126 -30.65 -8.44 12.27
N ALA A 127 -29.94 -7.54 12.94
CA ALA A 127 -30.32 -7.04 14.28
C ALA A 127 -31.41 -5.96 14.26
N ALA A 128 -31.78 -5.42 13.09
CA ALA A 128 -32.86 -4.44 12.94
C ALA A 128 -34.23 -5.07 12.64
N LEU A 129 -34.33 -6.41 12.62
CA LEU A 129 -35.55 -7.18 12.34
C LEU A 129 -35.87 -8.25 13.40
N GLY A 130 -35.26 -8.18 14.58
CA GLY A 130 -35.60 -9.01 15.75
C GLY A 130 -36.20 -8.17 16.87
#